data_AF-A0A8B6GUQ6-F1
#
_entry.id   AF-A0A8B6GUQ6-F1
#
_cell.length_a   1.000
_cell.length_b   1.000
_cell.length_c   1.000
_cell.angle_alpha   90.00
_cell.angle_beta   90.00
_cell.angle_gamma   90.00
#
_symmetry.space_group_name_H-M   'P 1'
#
loop_
_entity.id
_entity.type
_entity.pdbx_description
1 polymer ?
#
loop_
_entity_poly.entity_id
_entity_poly.type
_entity_poly.pdbx_seq_one_letter_code
_entity_poly.pdbx_strand_id
1 'polypeptide(L)'
;METFCLFICFFSIPSLSAFLLDDKTPLPDNALTDKHYIVLIDSLHEEKMARQRLEIAVTQLHRQLVEKTENLTNLPATCTCKLEGESQIEIQKVKNETENLLQNITRQNEELQKMYFELRQNHSQLKGDNEQMLKELNIVKNDSAVIRKIMTDLQQLKSIEELQTIKTLQMDTETLKSQVHMLSMKQTARGQDFLALYNNTIASELEFAKNIGKLTMNLNETKWQIKHKFQIASLKTLAEIDTLRNDFNAFTQKYINDSQQVAITSCAVYSTVNVNTVLKFPNIKYSKGNIDIDIFKTTGIFRCEVPGLYIIAVTMMNYGDGTIYVRQNRSRLTGIYVGAIRGYYTTGSGFVSTYLNTGDNVTVTAATSLSIYGHHDDSCLTIAKLN
;
A
#
# COMPACT_ATOMS: atom_id res chain seq x y z
N MET A 1 52.92 22.10 24.17
CA MET A 1 51.81 23.03 23.84
C MET A 1 50.53 22.26 24.02
N GLU A 2 49.84 22.49 25.13
CA GLU A 2 48.60 21.81 25.51
C GLU A 2 47.44 22.79 25.37
N THR A 3 46.36 22.39 24.70
CA THR A 3 45.03 23.03 24.70
C THR A 3 44.12 22.22 23.77
N PHE A 4 42.85 21.93 24.06
CA PHE A 4 42.10 21.90 25.32
C PHE A 4 40.81 21.09 25.01
N CYS A 5 40.30 20.28 25.93
CA CYS A 5 39.00 19.63 25.72
C CYS A 5 37.86 20.65 25.81
N LEU A 6 36.83 20.52 24.96
CA LEU A 6 35.55 21.20 25.17
C LEU A 6 34.40 20.17 25.19
N PHE A 7 34.01 19.79 26.39
CA PHE A 7 32.72 19.16 26.66
C PHE A 7 31.64 20.24 26.61
N ILE A 8 30.51 19.97 25.94
CA ILE A 8 29.28 20.76 26.13
C ILE A 8 28.13 19.80 26.41
N CYS A 9 27.69 19.80 27.67
CA CYS A 9 26.39 19.28 28.09
C CYS A 9 25.67 20.42 28.82
N PHE A 10 24.50 20.88 28.33
CA PHE A 10 23.59 21.70 29.15
C PHE A 10 22.10 21.41 28.84
N PHE A 11 21.46 20.75 29.80
CA PHE A 11 20.09 20.94 30.33
C PHE A 11 18.81 20.93 29.44
N SER A 12 17.89 20.02 29.82
CA SER A 12 16.41 20.17 29.76
C SER A 12 15.95 21.31 30.71
N ILE A 13 14.72 21.84 30.76
CA ILE A 13 13.31 21.41 30.50
C ILE A 13 12.46 22.73 30.37
N PRO A 14 11.09 22.80 30.30
CA PRO A 14 10.01 21.80 30.06
C PRO A 14 8.90 22.24 29.04
N SER A 15 7.88 21.37 28.87
CA SER A 15 6.43 21.62 28.61
C SER A 15 5.94 22.81 27.77
N LEU A 16 5.19 22.51 26.69
CA LEU A 16 4.04 23.32 26.26
C LEU A 16 2.84 22.44 25.85
N SER A 17 1.99 22.15 26.81
CA SER A 17 0.70 21.47 26.60
C SER A 17 -0.44 22.48 26.78
N ALA A 18 -1.01 22.98 25.68
CA ALA A 18 -2.39 23.50 25.63
C ALA A 18 -2.74 23.99 24.21
N PHE A 19 -3.47 23.16 23.45
CA PHE A 19 -4.57 23.70 22.65
C PHE A 19 -5.73 22.73 22.74
N LEU A 20 -6.83 23.20 23.31
CA LEU A 20 -8.07 22.45 23.47
C LEU A 20 -8.73 22.30 22.10
N LEU A 21 -9.12 21.08 21.74
CA LEU A 21 -10.27 20.84 20.87
C LEU A 21 -11.19 19.81 21.53
N ASP A 22 -12.48 20.05 21.39
CA ASP A 22 -13.53 19.53 22.26
C ASP A 22 -13.85 18.06 21.97
N ASP A 23 -14.01 17.27 23.04
CA ASP A 23 -14.25 15.83 22.97
C ASP A 23 -15.76 15.56 23.12
N LYS A 24 -16.52 15.74 22.01
CA LYS A 24 -17.96 15.38 21.91
C LYS A 24 -18.62 15.45 20.51
N THR A 25 -18.05 14.77 19.52
CA THR A 25 -18.85 14.32 18.35
C THR A 25 -18.39 12.93 17.89
N PRO A 26 -19.28 11.93 17.78
CA PRO A 26 -18.91 10.66 17.16
C PRO A 26 -18.62 10.89 15.68
N LEU A 27 -17.39 10.56 15.26
CA LEU A 27 -17.03 10.49 13.84
C LEU A 27 -17.89 9.43 13.14
N PRO A 28 -18.42 9.70 11.93
CA PRO A 28 -19.28 8.75 11.24
C PRO A 28 -18.49 7.55 10.69
N ASP A 29 -19.03 6.34 10.87
CA ASP A 29 -18.47 5.05 10.41
C ASP A 29 -18.40 4.92 8.87
N ASN A 30 -17.47 5.63 8.24
CA ASN A 30 -17.21 5.57 6.79
C ASN A 30 -15.74 5.28 6.45
N ALA A 31 -15.06 4.43 7.23
CA ALA A 31 -13.66 4.02 7.00
C ALA A 31 -13.43 3.12 5.74
N LEU A 32 -14.42 2.98 4.86
CA LEU A 32 -14.38 2.16 3.65
C LEU A 32 -14.00 2.94 2.37
N THR A 33 -13.99 4.28 2.41
CA THR A 33 -13.63 5.12 1.26
C THR A 33 -12.12 5.19 1.03
N ASP A 34 -11.31 5.21 2.09
CA ASP A 34 -9.91 5.61 1.99
C ASP A 34 -9.05 4.60 1.21
N LYS A 35 -9.36 3.30 1.29
CA LYS A 35 -8.62 2.25 0.57
C LYS A 35 -8.80 2.31 -0.95
N HIS A 36 -9.94 2.80 -1.45
CA HIS A 36 -10.16 2.98 -2.89
C HIS A 36 -9.48 4.24 -3.44
N TYR A 37 -9.26 5.26 -2.60
CA TYR A 37 -8.49 6.45 -2.98
C TYR A 37 -7.01 6.13 -3.20
N ILE A 38 -6.41 5.23 -2.41
CA ILE A 38 -4.98 4.90 -2.51
C ILE A 38 -4.63 4.31 -3.89
N VAL A 39 -5.39 3.33 -4.38
CA VAL A 39 -5.15 2.71 -5.70
C VAL A 39 -5.27 3.71 -6.86
N LEU A 40 -6.20 4.67 -6.75
CA LEU A 40 -6.35 5.76 -7.72
C LEU A 40 -5.18 6.75 -7.68
N ILE A 41 -4.66 7.06 -6.48
CA ILE A 41 -3.50 7.94 -6.29
C ILE A 41 -2.24 7.30 -6.86
N ASP A 42 -2.01 6.00 -6.64
CA ASP A 42 -0.85 5.28 -7.14
C ASP A 42 -0.83 5.24 -8.69
N SER A 43 -1.98 4.95 -9.32
CA SER A 43 -2.11 4.98 -10.79
C SER A 43 -1.87 6.38 -11.39
N LEU A 44 -2.41 7.42 -10.76
CA LEU A 44 -2.14 8.83 -11.14
C LEU A 44 -0.67 9.22 -10.92
N HIS A 45 -0.01 8.65 -9.92
CA HIS A 45 1.42 8.88 -9.67
C HIS A 45 2.29 8.22 -10.73
N GLU A 46 2.00 6.97 -11.12
CA GLU A 46 2.70 6.29 -12.21
C GLU A 46 2.53 7.01 -13.56
N GLU A 47 1.32 7.45 -13.91
CA GLU A 47 1.07 8.24 -15.12
C GLU A 47 1.91 9.52 -15.14
N LYS A 48 1.94 10.25 -14.02
CA LYS A 48 2.73 11.48 -13.87
C LYS A 48 4.23 11.21 -13.99
N MET A 49 4.72 10.12 -13.39
CA MET A 49 6.13 9.71 -13.46
C MET A 49 6.53 9.25 -14.88
N ALA A 50 5.66 8.53 -15.57
CA ALA A 50 5.86 8.14 -16.98
C ALA A 50 5.94 9.37 -17.90
N ARG A 51 5.02 10.33 -17.73
CA ARG A 51 5.03 11.60 -18.46
C ARG A 51 6.29 12.43 -18.19
N GLN A 52 6.74 12.50 -16.94
CA GLN A 52 7.96 13.23 -16.58
C GLN A 52 9.23 12.56 -17.16
N ARG A 53 9.29 11.22 -17.19
CA ARG A 53 10.37 10.46 -17.87
C ARG A 53 10.40 10.77 -19.37
N LEU A 54 9.23 10.87 -20.01
CA LEU A 54 9.12 11.23 -21.43
C LEU A 54 9.60 12.66 -21.72
N GLU A 55 9.18 13.65 -20.93
CA GLU A 55 9.61 15.05 -21.08
C GLU A 55 11.14 15.20 -20.94
N ILE A 56 11.77 14.45 -20.03
CA ILE A 56 13.23 14.40 -19.88
C ILE A 56 13.90 13.80 -21.13
N ALA A 57 13.40 12.68 -21.64
CA ALA A 57 13.96 12.02 -22.83
C ALA A 57 13.88 12.91 -24.08
N VAL A 58 12.73 13.56 -24.31
CA VAL A 58 12.55 14.54 -25.40
C VAL A 58 13.51 15.72 -25.27
N THR A 59 13.69 16.24 -24.05
CA THR A 59 14.62 17.36 -23.78
C THR A 59 16.07 16.97 -24.05
N GLN A 60 16.48 15.75 -23.68
CA GLN A 60 17.83 15.24 -23.96
C GLN A 60 18.10 15.06 -25.46
N LEU A 61 17.16 14.49 -26.20
CA LEU A 61 17.24 14.34 -27.66
C LEU A 61 17.31 15.71 -28.36
N HIS A 62 16.50 16.67 -27.93
CA HIS A 62 16.52 18.03 -28.49
C HIS A 62 17.89 18.70 -28.27
N ARG A 63 18.48 18.57 -27.07
CA ARG A 63 19.84 19.08 -26.80
C ARG A 63 20.88 18.44 -27.73
N GLN A 64 20.86 17.12 -27.91
CA GLN A 64 21.81 16.43 -28.81
C GLN A 64 21.69 16.90 -30.26
N LEU A 65 20.46 17.20 -30.72
CA LEU A 65 20.21 17.74 -32.05
C LEU A 65 20.76 19.18 -32.21
N VAL A 66 20.54 20.04 -31.21
CA VAL A 66 21.08 21.40 -31.19
C VAL A 66 22.61 21.38 -31.19
N GLU A 67 23.24 20.59 -30.32
CA GLU A 67 24.69 20.46 -30.21
C GLU A 67 25.33 19.97 -31.52
N LYS A 68 24.72 19.00 -32.21
CA LYS A 68 25.17 18.59 -33.56
C LYS A 68 25.00 19.69 -34.62
N THR A 69 23.95 20.50 -34.52
CA THR A 69 23.66 21.59 -35.46
C THR A 69 24.60 22.79 -35.26
N GLU A 70 24.89 23.15 -34.01
CA GLU A 70 25.87 24.20 -33.68
C GLU A 70 27.27 23.83 -34.16
N ASN A 71 27.68 22.56 -34.01
CA ASN A 71 28.95 22.05 -34.54
C ASN A 71 29.04 22.13 -36.08
N LEU A 72 27.91 22.01 -36.80
CA LEU A 72 27.86 22.19 -38.26
C LEU A 72 27.92 23.67 -38.67
N THR A 73 27.32 24.57 -37.90
CA THR A 73 27.34 26.02 -38.20
C THR A 73 28.64 26.72 -37.82
N ASN A 74 29.43 26.13 -36.91
CA ASN A 74 30.73 26.67 -36.48
C ASN A 74 31.91 26.24 -37.38
N LEU A 75 31.67 25.58 -38.51
CA LEU A 75 32.70 25.29 -39.51
C LEU A 75 33.23 26.60 -40.12
N PRO A 76 34.53 26.92 -40.00
CA PRO A 76 35.05 28.24 -40.37
C PRO A 76 34.99 28.47 -41.88
N ALA A 77 34.39 29.59 -42.29
CA ALA A 77 34.19 29.98 -43.69
C ALA A 77 35.47 30.34 -44.47
N THR A 78 36.65 29.96 -43.98
CA THR A 78 37.96 30.39 -44.47
C THR A 78 38.80 29.20 -44.95
N CYS A 79 38.43 28.60 -46.08
CA CYS A 79 39.36 27.92 -47.01
C CYS A 79 38.66 27.53 -48.33
N THR A 80 38.21 28.52 -49.10
CA THR A 80 37.93 28.31 -50.53
C THR A 80 39.21 27.87 -51.26
N CYS A 81 39.05 26.99 -52.27
CA CYS A 81 40.11 26.52 -53.18
C CYS A 81 41.02 25.35 -52.73
N LYS A 82 40.44 24.24 -52.23
CA LYS A 82 40.86 22.85 -52.63
C LYS A 82 40.05 21.66 -52.04
N LEU A 83 39.09 21.89 -51.14
CA LEU A 83 38.40 20.81 -50.39
C LEU A 83 36.99 20.46 -50.90
N GLU A 84 36.70 20.62 -52.18
CA GLU A 84 35.36 20.33 -52.74
C GLU A 84 34.99 18.84 -52.74
N GLY A 85 35.98 17.93 -52.77
CA GLY A 85 35.73 16.47 -52.72
C GLY A 85 35.51 15.92 -51.31
N GLU A 86 36.42 16.22 -50.39
CA GLU A 86 36.40 15.64 -49.03
C GLU A 86 35.24 16.20 -48.18
N SER A 87 34.94 17.50 -48.29
CA SER A 87 33.80 18.10 -47.58
C SER A 87 32.45 17.52 -48.01
N GLN A 88 32.28 17.17 -49.29
CA GLN A 88 31.03 16.53 -49.77
C GLN A 88 30.83 15.13 -49.19
N ILE A 89 31.90 14.35 -49.02
CA ILE A 89 31.85 13.03 -48.38
C ILE A 89 31.44 13.16 -46.91
N GLU A 90 32.02 14.11 -46.18
CA GLU A 90 31.71 14.33 -44.76
C GLU A 90 30.30 14.87 -44.55
N ILE A 91 29.84 15.82 -45.38
CA ILE A 91 28.45 16.31 -45.39
C ILE A 91 27.47 15.15 -45.66
N GLN A 92 27.74 14.30 -46.66
CA GLN A 92 26.86 13.16 -46.97
C GLN A 92 26.85 12.12 -45.84
N LYS A 93 27.98 11.90 -45.16
CA LYS A 93 28.03 11.03 -43.97
C LYS A 93 27.16 11.59 -42.84
N VAL A 94 27.30 12.88 -42.51
CA VAL A 94 26.48 13.52 -41.47
C VAL A 94 25.00 13.51 -41.84
N LYS A 95 24.66 13.71 -43.11
CA LYS A 95 23.29 13.59 -43.61
C LYS A 95 22.71 12.18 -43.35
N ASN A 96 23.44 11.13 -43.75
CA ASN A 96 23.03 9.73 -43.52
C ASN A 96 22.89 9.40 -42.02
N GLU A 97 23.81 9.89 -41.17
CA GLU A 97 23.70 9.73 -39.71
C GLU A 97 22.47 10.44 -39.14
N THR A 98 22.13 11.62 -39.67
CA THR A 98 20.96 12.41 -39.25
C THR A 98 19.66 11.76 -39.68
N GLU A 99 19.58 11.21 -40.90
CA GLU A 99 18.44 10.45 -41.39
C GLU A 99 18.21 9.16 -40.57
N ASN A 100 19.28 8.43 -40.23
CA ASN A 100 19.22 7.26 -39.34
C ASN A 100 18.78 7.62 -37.90
N LEU A 101 19.23 8.75 -37.36
CA LEU A 101 18.77 9.24 -36.05
C LEU A 101 17.30 9.62 -36.10
N LEU A 102 16.85 10.30 -37.15
CA LEU A 102 15.45 10.69 -37.33
C LEU A 102 14.53 9.45 -37.44
N GLN A 103 14.92 8.43 -38.20
CA GLN A 103 14.17 7.16 -38.29
C GLN A 103 14.06 6.45 -36.92
N ASN A 104 15.16 6.41 -36.15
CA ASN A 104 15.13 5.82 -34.81
C ASN A 104 14.22 6.60 -33.84
N ILE A 105 14.24 7.94 -33.88
CA ILE A 105 13.34 8.79 -33.09
C ILE A 105 11.87 8.55 -33.48
N THR A 106 11.56 8.46 -34.77
CA THR A 106 10.21 8.16 -35.26
C THR A 106 9.72 6.81 -34.74
N ARG A 107 10.53 5.74 -34.86
CA ARG A 107 10.18 4.41 -34.34
C ARG A 107 9.94 4.41 -32.83
N GLN A 108 10.81 5.08 -32.05
CA GLN A 108 10.62 5.20 -30.60
C GLN A 108 9.34 5.98 -30.24
N ASN A 109 8.99 7.00 -31.02
CA ASN A 109 7.76 7.76 -30.83
C ASN A 109 6.51 6.93 -31.16
N GLU A 110 6.56 6.07 -32.18
CA GLU A 110 5.49 5.11 -32.50
C GLU A 110 5.31 4.06 -31.38
N GLU A 111 6.41 3.51 -30.85
CA GLU A 111 6.40 2.59 -29.70
C GLU A 111 5.82 3.27 -28.44
N LEU A 112 6.17 4.52 -28.18
CA LEU A 112 5.60 5.33 -27.09
C LEU A 112 4.10 5.61 -27.28
N GLN A 113 3.66 5.95 -28.49
CA GLN A 113 2.23 6.15 -28.78
C GLN A 113 1.43 4.86 -28.60
N LYS A 114 2.00 3.71 -28.97
CA LYS A 114 1.38 2.40 -28.74
C LYS A 114 1.25 2.09 -27.25
N MET A 115 2.31 2.26 -26.45
CA MET A 115 2.24 2.07 -25.00
C MET A 115 1.23 3.02 -24.33
N TYR A 116 1.16 4.29 -24.77
CA TYR A 116 0.18 5.25 -24.26
C TYR A 116 -1.27 4.84 -24.58
N PHE A 117 -1.50 4.27 -25.77
CA PHE A 117 -2.81 3.75 -26.16
C PHE A 117 -3.22 2.52 -25.32
N GLU A 118 -2.30 1.58 -25.10
CA GLU A 118 -2.51 0.41 -24.22
C GLU A 118 -2.80 0.84 -22.78
N LEU A 119 -2.03 1.79 -22.24
CA LEU A 119 -2.25 2.34 -20.88
C LEU A 119 -3.64 2.98 -20.76
N ARG A 120 -4.08 3.71 -21.78
CA ARG A 120 -5.42 4.34 -21.84
C ARG A 120 -6.54 3.30 -21.92
N GLN A 121 -6.35 2.19 -22.62
CA GLN A 121 -7.32 1.08 -22.63
C GLN A 121 -7.42 0.43 -21.24
N ASN A 122 -6.29 0.11 -20.62
CA ASN A 122 -6.24 -0.47 -19.27
C ASN A 122 -6.90 0.44 -18.23
N HIS A 123 -6.65 1.75 -18.27
CA HIS A 123 -7.31 2.72 -17.39
C HIS A 123 -8.84 2.77 -17.62
N SER A 124 -9.29 2.70 -18.88
CA SER A 124 -10.72 2.64 -19.20
C SER A 124 -11.39 1.36 -18.70
N GLN A 125 -10.67 0.23 -18.70
CA GLN A 125 -11.17 -1.04 -18.19
C GLN A 125 -11.25 -1.02 -16.65
N LEU A 126 -10.17 -0.62 -15.97
CA LEU A 126 -10.15 -0.46 -14.50
C LEU A 126 -11.24 0.48 -13.99
N LYS A 127 -11.55 1.54 -14.74
CA LYS A 127 -12.68 2.42 -14.43
C LYS A 127 -14.02 1.68 -14.50
N GLY A 128 -14.24 0.87 -15.54
CA GLY A 128 -15.43 0.03 -15.69
C GLY A 128 -15.59 -0.99 -14.56
N ASP A 129 -14.50 -1.68 -14.21
CA ASP A 129 -14.47 -2.67 -13.12
C ASP A 129 -14.79 -2.01 -11.75
N ASN A 130 -14.24 -0.81 -11.49
CA ASN A 130 -14.54 -0.05 -10.27
C ASN A 130 -16.01 0.45 -10.24
N GLU A 131 -16.55 0.89 -11.38
CA GLU A 131 -17.99 1.21 -11.49
C GLU A 131 -18.89 -0.03 -11.29
N GLN A 132 -18.44 -1.23 -11.65
CA GLN A 132 -19.13 -2.48 -11.33
C GLN A 132 -19.05 -2.82 -9.83
N MET A 133 -17.86 -2.78 -9.23
CA MET A 133 -17.68 -2.99 -7.78
C MET A 133 -18.54 -2.03 -6.95
N LEU A 134 -18.66 -0.77 -7.35
CA LEU A 134 -19.54 0.21 -6.70
C LEU A 134 -21.03 -0.16 -6.82
N LYS A 135 -21.47 -0.78 -7.91
CA LYS A 135 -22.85 -1.30 -8.03
C LYS A 135 -23.08 -2.48 -7.11
N GLU A 136 -22.15 -3.44 -7.08
CA GLU A 136 -22.22 -4.62 -6.20
C GLU A 136 -22.19 -4.22 -4.72
N LEU A 137 -21.34 -3.27 -4.32
CA LEU A 137 -21.30 -2.72 -2.96
C LEU A 137 -22.62 -2.05 -2.56
N ASN A 138 -23.28 -1.35 -3.48
CA ASN A 138 -24.60 -0.76 -3.24
C ASN A 138 -25.70 -1.82 -3.09
N ILE A 139 -25.63 -2.94 -3.82
CA ILE A 139 -26.53 -4.09 -3.63
C ILE A 139 -26.34 -4.66 -2.21
N VAL A 140 -25.10 -4.96 -1.81
CA VAL A 140 -24.79 -5.46 -0.45
C VAL A 140 -25.23 -4.49 0.65
N LYS A 141 -25.11 -3.18 0.42
CA LYS A 141 -25.58 -2.14 1.36
C LYS A 141 -27.11 -2.11 1.48
N ASN A 142 -27.83 -2.32 0.38
CA ASN A 142 -29.28 -2.45 0.38
C ASN A 142 -29.72 -3.75 1.09
N ASP A 143 -29.06 -4.87 0.81
CA ASP A 143 -29.33 -6.15 1.48
C ASP A 143 -29.07 -6.05 3.00
N SER A 144 -28.00 -5.36 3.42
CA SER A 144 -27.74 -5.03 4.82
C SER A 144 -28.85 -4.20 5.47
N ALA A 145 -29.50 -3.29 4.72
CA ALA A 145 -30.64 -2.52 5.20
C ALA A 145 -31.91 -3.38 5.30
N VAL A 146 -32.14 -4.27 4.33
CA VAL A 146 -33.24 -5.25 4.35
C VAL A 146 -33.08 -6.22 5.52
N ILE A 147 -31.88 -6.77 5.75
CA ILE A 147 -31.56 -7.64 6.88
C ILE A 147 -31.79 -6.92 8.21
N ARG A 148 -31.37 -5.65 8.35
CA ARG A 148 -31.67 -4.84 9.55
C ARG A 148 -33.17 -4.64 9.75
N LYS A 149 -33.93 -4.37 8.68
CA LYS A 149 -35.39 -4.27 8.76
C LYS A 149 -36.01 -5.60 9.20
N ILE A 150 -35.62 -6.73 8.60
CA ILE A 150 -36.10 -8.06 8.99
C ILE A 150 -35.79 -8.35 10.47
N MET A 151 -34.61 -7.99 10.98
CA MET A 151 -34.29 -8.14 12.41
C MET A 151 -35.21 -7.29 13.30
N THR A 152 -35.51 -6.05 12.91
CA THR A 152 -36.47 -5.18 13.62
C THR A 152 -37.89 -5.73 13.58
N ASP A 153 -38.35 -6.17 12.41
CA ASP A 153 -39.70 -6.74 12.23
C ASP A 153 -39.84 -8.05 13.03
N LEU A 154 -38.79 -8.88 13.10
CA LEU A 154 -38.75 -10.08 13.96
C LEU A 154 -38.77 -9.75 15.45
N GLN A 155 -38.10 -8.67 15.89
CA GLN A 155 -38.19 -8.19 17.27
C GLN A 155 -39.61 -7.69 17.62
N GLN A 156 -40.28 -7.00 16.70
CA GLN A 156 -41.67 -6.58 16.87
C GLN A 156 -42.65 -7.77 16.87
N LEU A 157 -42.50 -8.72 15.96
CA LEU A 157 -43.33 -9.93 15.94
C LEU A 157 -43.19 -10.74 17.24
N LYS A 158 -41.97 -10.81 17.80
CA LYS A 158 -41.73 -11.45 19.10
C LYS A 158 -42.48 -10.75 20.24
N SER A 159 -42.51 -9.42 20.28
CA SER A 159 -43.26 -8.69 21.32
C SER A 159 -44.78 -8.80 21.13
N ILE A 160 -45.25 -8.90 19.88
CA ILE A 160 -46.67 -9.17 19.57
C ILE A 160 -47.07 -10.59 19.97
N GLU A 161 -46.24 -11.61 19.71
CA GLU A 161 -46.49 -13.00 20.13
C GLU A 161 -46.53 -13.12 21.68
N GLU A 162 -45.64 -12.41 22.38
CA GLU A 162 -45.66 -12.30 23.84
C GLU A 162 -46.95 -11.62 24.35
N LEU A 163 -47.38 -10.51 23.73
CA LEU A 163 -48.64 -9.83 24.04
C LEU A 163 -49.88 -10.68 23.74
N GLN A 164 -49.90 -11.42 22.64
CA GLN A 164 -51.01 -12.30 22.27
C GLN A 164 -51.13 -13.46 23.26
N THR A 165 -50.00 -14.08 23.63
CA THR A 165 -49.96 -15.16 24.65
C THR A 165 -50.50 -14.68 26.00
N ILE A 166 -50.14 -13.46 26.43
CA ILE A 166 -50.70 -12.86 27.65
C ILE A 166 -52.22 -12.67 27.53
N LYS A 167 -52.70 -12.24 26.35
CA LYS A 167 -54.12 -11.95 26.12
C LYS A 167 -55.00 -13.21 26.05
N THR A 168 -54.53 -14.31 25.45
CA THR A 168 -55.23 -15.61 25.51
C THR A 168 -55.27 -16.13 26.94
N LEU A 169 -54.15 -16.11 27.67
CA LEU A 169 -54.14 -16.52 29.09
C LEU A 169 -55.12 -15.70 29.95
N GLN A 170 -55.29 -14.40 29.69
CA GLN A 170 -56.31 -13.58 30.34
C GLN A 170 -57.74 -13.99 29.95
N MET A 171 -58.03 -14.20 28.66
CA MET A 171 -59.35 -14.66 28.18
C MET A 171 -59.71 -16.05 28.72
N ASP A 172 -58.76 -16.99 28.74
CA ASP A 172 -58.95 -18.33 29.27
C ASP A 172 -59.25 -18.27 30.77
N THR A 173 -58.55 -17.39 31.51
CA THR A 173 -58.81 -17.16 32.94
C THR A 173 -60.23 -16.61 33.21
N GLU A 174 -60.70 -15.64 32.43
CA GLU A 174 -62.06 -15.09 32.56
C GLU A 174 -63.15 -16.10 32.11
N THR A 175 -62.85 -16.90 31.09
CA THR A 175 -63.72 -17.99 30.63
C THR A 175 -63.83 -19.07 31.69
N LEU A 176 -62.71 -19.46 32.32
CA LEU A 176 -62.67 -20.44 33.41
C LEU A 176 -63.46 -19.94 34.63
N LYS A 177 -63.29 -18.66 35.03
CA LYS A 177 -64.10 -18.03 36.08
C LYS A 177 -65.60 -18.10 35.77
N SER A 178 -65.98 -17.77 34.53
CA SER A 178 -67.38 -17.79 34.10
C SER A 178 -67.97 -19.20 34.05
N GLN A 179 -67.19 -20.20 33.63
CA GLN A 179 -67.58 -21.61 33.64
C GLN A 179 -67.71 -22.16 35.06
N VAL A 180 -66.76 -21.86 35.96
CA VAL A 180 -66.83 -22.20 37.39
C VAL A 180 -68.06 -21.55 38.03
N HIS A 181 -68.36 -20.30 37.70
CA HIS A 181 -69.56 -19.61 38.20
C HIS A 181 -70.84 -20.27 37.67
N MET A 182 -70.94 -20.57 36.36
CA MET A 182 -72.08 -21.30 35.79
C MET A 182 -72.26 -22.71 36.37
N LEU A 183 -71.17 -23.44 36.63
CA LEU A 183 -71.23 -24.76 37.25
C LEU A 183 -71.70 -24.67 38.71
N SER A 184 -71.30 -23.64 39.46
CA SER A 184 -71.83 -23.36 40.80
C SER A 184 -73.34 -23.05 40.78
N MET A 185 -73.84 -22.41 39.71
CA MET A 185 -75.28 -22.13 39.54
C MET A 185 -76.09 -23.32 38.99
N LYS A 186 -75.46 -24.26 38.26
CA LYS A 186 -76.13 -25.45 37.71
C LYS A 186 -76.27 -26.60 38.71
N GLN A 187 -75.61 -26.54 39.87
CA GLN A 187 -75.81 -27.53 40.95
C GLN A 187 -77.24 -27.54 41.51
N THR A 188 -78.12 -26.61 41.11
CA THR A 188 -79.50 -26.49 41.60
C THR A 188 -80.56 -27.25 40.80
N ALA A 189 -80.25 -28.00 39.73
CA ALA A 189 -81.29 -28.67 38.93
C ALA A 189 -80.91 -30.02 38.25
N ARG A 190 -81.39 -31.11 38.88
CA ARG A 190 -81.60 -32.50 38.37
C ARG A 190 -80.38 -33.29 37.90
N GLY A 191 -80.32 -34.57 38.31
CA GLY A 191 -79.16 -35.44 38.13
C GLY A 191 -79.39 -36.71 37.31
N GLN A 192 -78.33 -37.53 37.29
CA GLN A 192 -78.18 -38.90 36.77
C GLN A 192 -77.84 -39.08 35.28
N ASP A 193 -78.64 -38.66 34.29
CA ASP A 193 -78.25 -38.84 32.87
C ASP A 193 -77.04 -38.00 32.43
N PHE A 194 -76.71 -36.95 33.20
CA PHE A 194 -75.59 -36.05 32.92
C PHE A 194 -74.22 -36.74 33.00
N LEU A 195 -74.04 -37.72 33.89
CA LEU A 195 -72.73 -38.30 34.25
C LEU A 195 -72.04 -39.04 33.09
N ALA A 196 -72.80 -39.77 32.27
CA ALA A 196 -72.23 -40.54 31.15
C ALA A 196 -71.78 -39.64 29.99
N LEU A 197 -72.57 -38.60 29.66
CA LEU A 197 -72.20 -37.63 28.63
C LEU A 197 -71.01 -36.76 29.09
N TYR A 198 -71.07 -36.26 30.32
CA TYR A 198 -70.04 -35.40 30.92
C TYR A 198 -68.68 -36.09 30.98
N ASN A 199 -68.63 -37.37 31.38
CA ASN A 199 -67.38 -38.13 31.44
C ASN A 199 -66.76 -38.37 30.05
N ASN A 200 -67.55 -38.66 29.02
CA ASN A 200 -67.04 -38.90 27.67
C ASN A 200 -66.57 -37.62 26.97
N THR A 201 -67.28 -36.50 27.14
CA THR A 201 -66.86 -35.20 26.60
C THR A 201 -65.60 -34.69 27.30
N ILE A 202 -65.52 -34.81 28.62
CA ILE A 202 -64.30 -34.43 29.37
C ILE A 202 -63.11 -35.30 28.96
N ALA A 203 -63.29 -36.61 28.75
CA ALA A 203 -62.21 -37.48 28.31
C ALA A 203 -61.61 -37.06 26.96
N SER A 204 -62.45 -36.75 25.96
CA SER A 204 -61.98 -36.33 24.64
C SER A 204 -61.38 -34.93 24.63
N GLU A 205 -61.95 -33.99 25.39
CA GLU A 205 -61.38 -32.64 25.58
C GLU A 205 -60.02 -32.69 26.30
N LEU A 206 -59.87 -33.55 27.32
CA LEU A 206 -58.61 -33.73 28.05
C LEU A 206 -57.51 -34.36 27.18
N GLU A 207 -57.87 -35.28 26.28
CA GLU A 207 -56.92 -35.89 25.34
C GLU A 207 -56.54 -34.94 24.20
N PHE A 208 -57.50 -34.16 23.70
CA PHE A 208 -57.23 -33.07 22.76
C PHE A 208 -56.31 -32.00 23.37
N ALA A 209 -56.57 -31.57 24.61
CA ALA A 209 -55.72 -30.64 25.35
C ALA A 209 -54.30 -31.18 25.59
N LYS A 210 -54.15 -32.48 25.93
CA LYS A 210 -52.84 -33.14 26.02
C LYS A 210 -52.09 -33.14 24.68
N ASN A 211 -52.78 -33.39 23.58
CA ASN A 211 -52.16 -33.42 22.25
C ASN A 211 -51.77 -32.02 21.77
N ILE A 212 -52.58 -30.98 22.02
CA ILE A 212 -52.18 -29.59 21.82
C ILE A 212 -50.96 -29.24 22.69
N GLY A 213 -50.97 -29.57 23.99
CA GLY A 213 -49.84 -29.31 24.88
C GLY A 213 -48.52 -29.91 24.39
N LYS A 214 -48.55 -31.16 23.90
CA LYS A 214 -47.39 -31.79 23.25
C LYS A 214 -46.95 -31.06 21.97
N LEU A 215 -47.90 -30.65 21.12
CA LEU A 215 -47.59 -29.92 19.89
C LEU A 215 -46.92 -28.57 20.20
N THR A 216 -47.45 -27.83 21.19
CA THR A 216 -46.91 -26.54 21.63
C THR A 216 -45.53 -26.68 22.25
N MET A 217 -45.27 -27.73 23.06
CA MET A 217 -43.91 -28.00 23.57
C MET A 217 -42.92 -28.29 22.44
N ASN A 218 -43.27 -29.18 21.50
CA ASN A 218 -42.42 -29.46 20.33
C ASN A 218 -42.14 -28.21 19.48
N LEU A 219 -43.16 -27.36 19.27
CA LEU A 219 -43.01 -26.12 18.49
C LEU A 219 -42.09 -25.12 19.18
N ASN A 220 -42.23 -24.97 20.51
CA ASN A 220 -41.37 -24.11 21.32
C ASN A 220 -39.93 -24.62 21.40
N GLU A 221 -39.72 -25.92 21.54
CA GLU A 221 -38.39 -26.55 21.50
C GLU A 221 -37.74 -26.35 20.12
N THR A 222 -38.50 -26.53 19.04
CA THR A 222 -38.01 -26.30 17.67
C THR A 222 -37.66 -24.82 17.43
N LYS A 223 -38.51 -23.88 17.86
CA LYS A 223 -38.22 -22.43 17.84
C LYS A 223 -36.94 -22.10 18.62
N TRP A 224 -36.78 -22.67 19.81
CA TRP A 224 -35.60 -22.48 20.64
C TRP A 224 -34.33 -23.01 19.95
N GLN A 225 -34.36 -24.23 19.41
CA GLN A 225 -33.22 -24.81 18.69
C GLN A 225 -32.82 -23.99 17.45
N ILE A 226 -33.79 -23.51 16.66
CA ILE A 226 -33.52 -22.66 15.48
C ILE A 226 -32.87 -21.35 15.90
N LYS A 227 -33.45 -20.65 16.90
CA LYS A 227 -32.89 -19.40 17.43
C LYS A 227 -31.45 -19.61 17.94
N HIS A 228 -31.21 -20.68 18.69
CA HIS A 228 -29.91 -20.96 19.28
C HIS A 228 -28.85 -21.33 18.22
N LYS A 229 -29.24 -22.08 17.17
CA LYS A 229 -28.38 -22.37 16.01
C LYS A 229 -28.01 -21.09 15.25
N PHE A 230 -28.97 -20.20 15.02
CA PHE A 230 -28.72 -18.91 14.37
C PHE A 230 -27.78 -18.02 15.20
N GLN A 231 -28.00 -17.92 16.51
CA GLN A 231 -27.12 -17.15 17.42
C GLN A 231 -25.68 -17.71 17.42
N ILE A 232 -25.51 -19.04 17.48
CA ILE A 232 -24.18 -19.68 17.38
C ILE A 232 -23.52 -19.37 16.04
N ALA A 233 -24.26 -19.44 14.92
CA ALA A 233 -23.73 -19.11 13.60
C ALA A 233 -23.29 -17.64 13.52
N SER A 234 -24.11 -16.69 13.96
CA SER A 234 -23.76 -15.27 13.96
C SER A 234 -22.54 -14.94 14.82
N LEU A 235 -22.40 -15.60 15.98
CA LEU A 235 -21.24 -15.42 16.86
C LEU A 235 -19.95 -15.97 16.24
N LYS A 236 -20.02 -17.10 15.50
CA LYS A 236 -18.88 -17.62 14.74
C LYS A 236 -18.44 -16.66 13.64
N THR A 237 -19.37 -16.16 12.83
CA THR A 237 -19.05 -15.20 11.76
C THR A 237 -18.48 -13.89 12.31
N LEU A 238 -18.95 -13.40 13.46
CA LEU A 238 -18.36 -12.24 14.13
C LEU A 238 -16.91 -12.51 14.57
N ALA A 239 -16.64 -13.66 15.19
CA ALA A 239 -15.29 -14.04 15.59
C ALA A 239 -14.33 -14.22 14.38
N GLU A 240 -14.83 -14.75 13.26
CA GLU A 240 -14.09 -14.85 11.99
C GLU A 240 -13.75 -13.46 11.43
N ILE A 241 -14.70 -12.51 11.45
CA ILE A 241 -14.49 -11.12 11.03
C ILE A 241 -13.45 -10.41 11.91
N ASP A 242 -13.51 -10.58 13.23
CA ASP A 242 -12.53 -9.98 14.15
C ASP A 242 -11.13 -10.59 13.98
N THR A 243 -11.05 -11.90 13.67
CA THR A 243 -9.78 -12.56 13.33
C THR A 243 -9.18 -11.97 12.05
N LEU A 244 -9.96 -11.87 10.98
CA LEU A 244 -9.54 -11.25 9.71
C LEU A 244 -9.12 -9.78 9.86
N ARG A 245 -9.81 -9.02 10.72
CA ARG A 245 -9.45 -7.63 11.06
C ARG A 245 -8.10 -7.57 11.77
N ASN A 246 -7.86 -8.45 12.73
CA ASN A 246 -6.59 -8.51 13.46
C ASN A 246 -5.43 -8.92 12.54
N ASP A 247 -5.63 -9.92 11.68
CA ASP A 247 -4.65 -10.35 10.69
C ASP A 247 -4.33 -9.24 9.68
N PHE A 248 -5.34 -8.50 9.20
CA PHE A 248 -5.13 -7.34 8.32
C PHE A 248 -4.33 -6.23 9.00
N ASN A 249 -4.63 -5.95 10.28
CA ASN A 249 -3.92 -4.94 11.05
C ASN A 249 -2.46 -5.36 11.31
N ALA A 250 -2.22 -6.63 11.66
CA ALA A 250 -0.87 -7.18 11.84
C ALA A 250 -0.06 -7.15 10.54
N PHE A 251 -0.68 -7.52 9.41
CA PHE A 251 -0.08 -7.40 8.08
C PHE A 251 0.28 -5.94 7.74
N THR A 252 -0.65 -5.00 7.99
CA THR A 252 -0.43 -3.57 7.73
C THR A 252 0.72 -3.01 8.56
N GLN A 253 0.77 -3.32 9.86
CA GLN A 253 1.86 -2.88 10.73
C GLN A 253 3.20 -3.51 10.33
N LYS A 254 3.20 -4.80 9.95
CA LYS A 254 4.40 -5.45 9.39
C LYS A 254 4.87 -4.75 8.12
N TYR A 255 3.97 -4.45 7.19
CA TYR A 255 4.28 -3.75 5.93
C TYR A 255 4.84 -2.33 6.17
N ILE A 256 4.27 -1.56 7.10
CA ILE A 256 4.80 -0.25 7.51
C ILE A 256 6.22 -0.41 8.09
N ASN A 257 6.42 -1.37 8.99
CA ASN A 257 7.74 -1.59 9.61
C ASN A 257 8.80 -2.08 8.60
N ASP A 258 8.44 -2.97 7.68
CA ASP A 258 9.35 -3.48 6.65
C ASP A 258 9.63 -2.42 5.56
N SER A 259 8.67 -1.55 5.22
CA SER A 259 8.87 -0.45 4.26
C SER A 259 9.71 0.69 4.83
N GLN A 260 9.68 0.94 6.14
CA GLN A 260 10.57 1.91 6.79
C GLN A 260 12.03 1.45 6.92
N GLN A 261 12.31 0.16 6.72
CA GLN A 261 13.67 -0.40 6.73
C GLN A 261 14.26 -0.35 5.32
N VAL A 262 15.11 0.65 5.06
CA VAL A 262 15.79 0.84 3.78
C VAL A 262 17.27 0.57 3.95
N ALA A 263 17.80 -0.42 3.24
CA ALA A 263 19.24 -0.72 3.25
C ALA A 263 19.69 -1.40 1.96
N ILE A 264 20.86 -1.05 1.45
CA ILE A 264 21.49 -1.67 0.27
C ILE A 264 22.99 -1.78 0.49
N THR A 265 23.55 -2.95 0.16
CA THR A 265 25.00 -3.19 0.09
C THR A 265 25.30 -3.73 -1.29
N SER A 266 26.26 -3.11 -1.96
CA SER A 266 26.56 -3.36 -3.37
C SER A 266 28.03 -3.12 -3.68
N CYS A 267 28.57 -3.88 -4.62
CA CYS A 267 30.00 -3.85 -4.92
C CYS A 267 30.26 -3.49 -6.39
N ALA A 268 31.37 -2.80 -6.62
CA ALA A 268 31.81 -2.37 -7.93
C ALA A 268 32.36 -3.55 -8.74
N VAL A 269 32.34 -3.41 -10.06
CA VAL A 269 33.05 -4.31 -10.98
C VAL A 269 34.33 -3.59 -11.42
N TYR A 270 35.38 -4.37 -11.70
CA TYR A 270 36.67 -3.82 -12.16
C TYR A 270 36.46 -2.84 -13.32
N SER A 271 36.91 -1.59 -13.13
CA SER A 271 36.69 -0.53 -14.11
C SER A 271 37.67 0.64 -13.93
N THR A 272 38.12 1.21 -15.04
CA THR A 272 38.76 2.52 -15.05
C THR A 272 37.68 3.59 -15.08
N VAL A 273 37.74 4.55 -14.15
CA VAL A 273 36.73 5.60 -13.97
C VAL A 273 37.39 6.97 -14.08
N ASN A 274 36.84 7.83 -14.94
CA ASN A 274 37.33 9.19 -15.16
C ASN A 274 36.89 10.15 -14.04
N VAL A 275 37.65 11.22 -13.84
CA VAL A 275 37.31 12.33 -12.94
C VAL A 275 35.86 12.79 -13.10
N ASN A 276 35.19 13.06 -11.98
CA ASN A 276 33.78 13.45 -11.84
C ASN A 276 32.71 12.45 -12.34
N THR A 277 33.11 11.23 -12.74
CA THR A 277 32.15 10.17 -13.09
C THR A 277 31.52 9.55 -11.84
N VAL A 278 30.24 9.19 -11.91
CA VAL A 278 29.55 8.41 -10.87
C VAL A 278 30.03 6.95 -10.90
N LEU A 279 30.45 6.43 -9.75
CA LEU A 279 30.85 5.03 -9.59
C LEU A 279 29.62 4.14 -9.55
N LYS A 280 29.68 3.01 -10.25
CA LYS A 280 28.58 2.04 -10.32
C LYS A 280 28.90 0.81 -9.49
N PHE A 281 27.91 0.33 -8.75
CA PHE A 281 28.01 -0.84 -7.86
C PHE A 281 26.96 -1.89 -8.28
N PRO A 282 27.13 -2.56 -9.44
CA PRO A 282 26.09 -3.41 -10.00
C PRO A 282 25.94 -4.77 -9.27
N ASN A 283 26.93 -5.17 -8.47
CA ASN A 283 26.93 -6.45 -7.76
C ASN A 283 26.24 -6.33 -6.39
N ILE A 284 24.91 -6.45 -6.36
CA ILE A 284 24.12 -6.32 -5.14
C ILE A 284 24.34 -7.53 -4.21
N LYS A 285 24.72 -7.26 -2.95
CA LYS A 285 24.90 -8.26 -1.89
C LYS A 285 23.72 -8.32 -0.94
N TYR A 286 23.12 -7.17 -0.68
CA TYR A 286 21.96 -7.03 0.18
C TYR A 286 21.09 -5.89 -0.32
N SER A 287 19.77 -6.06 -0.24
CA SER A 287 18.80 -4.98 -0.45
C SER A 287 17.56 -5.25 0.41
N LYS A 288 17.05 -4.22 1.08
CA LYS A 288 15.79 -4.20 1.82
C LYS A 288 15.13 -2.83 1.69
N GLY A 289 13.80 -2.82 1.67
CA GLY A 289 12.98 -1.62 1.50
C GLY A 289 12.68 -1.31 0.04
N ASN A 290 11.97 -0.21 -0.20
CA ASN A 290 11.62 0.23 -1.55
C ASN A 290 12.83 0.93 -2.21
N ILE A 291 13.63 0.18 -2.96
CA ILE A 291 14.81 0.67 -3.69
C ILE A 291 14.70 0.18 -5.13
N ASP A 292 14.78 1.10 -6.10
CA ASP A 292 14.88 0.74 -7.52
C ASP A 292 16.28 0.18 -7.81
N ILE A 293 16.41 -1.13 -7.65
CA ILE A 293 17.68 -1.86 -7.77
C ILE A 293 18.26 -1.72 -9.18
N ASP A 294 17.44 -1.69 -10.23
CA ASP A 294 17.95 -1.71 -11.60
C ASP A 294 18.37 -0.31 -12.08
N ILE A 295 17.67 0.75 -11.67
CA ILE A 295 18.20 2.12 -11.78
C ILE A 295 19.49 2.26 -10.96
N PHE A 296 19.54 1.75 -9.73
CA PHE A 296 20.74 1.85 -8.89
C PHE A 296 21.95 1.14 -9.54
N LYS A 297 21.80 -0.11 -10.00
CA LYS A 297 22.87 -0.87 -10.69
C LYS A 297 23.39 -0.13 -11.93
N THR A 298 22.49 0.42 -12.74
CA THR A 298 22.82 1.02 -14.03
C THR A 298 23.39 2.43 -13.91
N THR A 299 23.02 3.19 -12.88
CA THR A 299 23.41 4.60 -12.70
C THR A 299 24.45 4.83 -11.60
N GLY A 300 24.50 3.98 -10.58
CA GLY A 300 25.26 4.23 -9.34
C GLY A 300 24.59 5.25 -8.39
N ILE A 301 23.33 5.62 -8.66
CA ILE A 301 22.57 6.61 -7.90
C ILE A 301 21.57 5.90 -6.99
N PHE A 302 21.70 6.08 -5.68
CA PHE A 302 20.66 5.72 -4.72
C PHE A 302 19.69 6.90 -4.59
N ARG A 303 18.41 6.65 -4.81
CA ARG A 303 17.35 7.65 -4.61
C ARG A 303 16.58 7.32 -3.34
N CYS A 304 16.47 8.29 -2.44
CA CYS A 304 15.77 8.16 -1.18
C CYS A 304 14.25 8.26 -1.41
N GLU A 305 13.49 7.22 -1.11
CA GLU A 305 12.01 7.27 -1.13
C GLU A 305 11.43 7.50 0.29
N VAL A 306 12.08 6.94 1.33
CA VAL A 306 11.65 7.07 2.74
C VAL A 306 12.56 8.06 3.46
N PRO A 307 12.06 9.21 3.94
CA PRO A 307 12.90 10.21 4.58
C PRO A 307 13.42 9.72 5.95
N GLY A 308 14.60 10.20 6.36
CA GLY A 308 15.18 9.84 7.65
C GLY A 308 16.69 10.06 7.73
N LEU A 309 17.27 9.63 8.85
CA LEU A 309 18.72 9.61 9.04
C LEU A 309 19.31 8.35 8.38
N TYR A 310 20.33 8.51 7.55
CA TYR A 310 21.02 7.42 6.85
C TYR A 310 22.49 7.39 7.23
N ILE A 311 23.07 6.18 7.27
CA ILE A 311 24.52 5.96 7.21
C ILE A 311 24.89 5.53 5.78
N ILE A 312 25.93 6.17 5.24
CA ILE A 312 26.51 5.87 3.93
C ILE A 312 27.98 5.51 4.17
N ALA A 313 28.35 4.27 3.89
CA ALA A 313 29.71 3.76 4.04
C ALA A 313 30.24 3.28 2.68
N VAL A 314 31.49 3.61 2.38
CA VAL A 314 32.18 3.17 1.17
C VAL A 314 33.55 2.62 1.52
N THR A 315 33.87 1.46 0.97
CA THR A 315 35.21 0.90 0.90
C THR A 315 35.59 0.83 -0.59
N MET A 316 36.80 1.26 -0.91
CA MET A 316 37.28 1.36 -2.29
C MET A 316 38.72 0.88 -2.37
N MET A 317 38.96 -0.18 -3.13
CA MET A 317 40.31 -0.65 -3.45
C MET A 317 40.73 -0.14 -4.84
N ASN A 318 41.89 0.52 -4.89
CA ASN A 318 42.44 1.15 -6.10
C ASN A 318 43.90 0.74 -6.31
N TYR A 319 44.33 0.74 -7.57
CA TYR A 319 45.75 0.64 -7.91
C TYR A 319 46.31 2.04 -8.20
N GLY A 320 47.06 2.59 -7.24
CA GLY A 320 47.61 3.96 -7.29
C GLY A 320 46.81 4.97 -6.46
N ASP A 321 47.07 6.27 -6.67
CA ASP A 321 46.45 7.34 -5.90
C ASP A 321 45.01 7.58 -6.35
N GLY A 322 44.12 7.72 -5.37
CA GLY A 322 42.70 7.87 -5.61
C GLY A 322 42.03 8.79 -4.62
N THR A 323 41.01 9.51 -5.08
CA THR A 323 40.05 10.16 -4.18
C THR A 323 38.64 9.96 -4.74
N ILE A 324 37.69 9.65 -3.85
CA ILE A 324 36.25 9.63 -4.16
C ILE A 324 35.51 10.61 -3.26
N TYR A 325 34.39 11.13 -3.76
CA TYR A 325 33.45 11.95 -3.00
C TYR A 325 32.11 11.25 -2.87
N VAL A 326 31.61 11.16 -1.64
CA VAL A 326 30.21 10.84 -1.34
C VAL A 326 29.43 12.15 -1.40
N ARG A 327 28.36 12.19 -2.20
CA ARG A 327 27.56 13.39 -2.48
C ARG A 327 26.07 13.14 -2.22
N GLN A 328 25.41 14.12 -1.60
CA GLN A 328 23.95 14.25 -1.55
C GLN A 328 23.54 15.31 -2.57
N ASN A 329 22.77 14.90 -3.57
CA ASN A 329 22.47 15.65 -4.78
C ASN A 329 23.77 16.15 -5.45
N ARG A 330 24.09 17.45 -5.34
CA ARG A 330 25.34 18.06 -5.85
C ARG A 330 26.35 18.39 -4.75
N SER A 331 25.95 18.32 -3.49
CA SER A 331 26.76 18.71 -2.33
C SER A 331 27.66 17.57 -1.88
N ARG A 332 28.96 17.84 -1.64
CA ARG A 332 29.88 16.86 -1.06
C ARG A 332 29.60 16.70 0.44
N LEU A 333 29.32 15.46 0.85
CA LEU A 333 29.22 15.09 2.27
C LEU A 333 30.61 14.79 2.85
N THR A 334 31.36 13.90 2.20
CA THR A 334 32.71 13.51 2.63
C THR A 334 33.59 13.15 1.42
N GLY A 335 34.90 13.12 1.64
CA GLY A 335 35.89 12.63 0.68
C GLY A 335 36.71 11.51 1.31
N ILE A 336 36.95 10.45 0.54
CA ILE A 336 37.73 9.28 0.96
C ILE A 336 38.96 9.23 0.05
N TYR A 337 40.13 9.27 0.67
CA TYR A 337 41.43 9.15 0.01
C TYR A 337 41.87 7.68 0.00
N VAL A 338 42.38 7.23 -1.14
CA VAL A 338 43.00 5.92 -1.33
C VAL A 338 44.45 6.20 -1.75
N GLY A 339 45.39 6.12 -0.81
CA GLY A 339 46.78 6.53 -1.08
C GLY A 339 47.58 5.45 -1.81
N ALA A 340 48.42 5.84 -2.77
CA ALA A 340 49.26 4.92 -3.50
C ALA A 340 50.39 4.31 -2.64
N ILE A 341 50.58 3.01 -2.82
CA ILE A 341 51.89 2.38 -2.65
C ILE A 341 52.24 1.74 -4.00
N ARG A 342 53.34 2.17 -4.64
CA ARG A 342 53.72 1.68 -5.98
C ARG A 342 53.84 0.16 -5.98
N GLY A 343 53.12 -0.51 -6.87
CA GLY A 343 53.13 -1.97 -7.01
C GLY A 343 52.07 -2.70 -6.17
N TYR A 344 51.27 -2.01 -5.37
CA TYR A 344 50.28 -2.61 -4.48
C TYR A 344 48.88 -2.03 -4.68
N TYR A 345 47.87 -2.86 -4.45
CA TYR A 345 46.51 -2.40 -4.24
C TYR A 345 46.40 -1.78 -2.85
N THR A 346 45.61 -0.72 -2.75
CA THR A 346 45.41 0.02 -1.50
C THR A 346 43.92 0.29 -1.32
N THR A 347 43.47 0.23 -0.06
CA THR A 347 42.05 0.34 0.27
C THR A 347 41.82 1.58 1.12
N GLY A 348 40.94 2.46 0.67
CA GLY A 348 40.41 3.56 1.46
C GLY A 348 38.98 3.27 1.86
N SER A 349 38.64 3.48 3.13
CA SER A 349 37.30 3.35 3.66
C SER A 349 36.87 4.64 4.35
N GLY A 350 35.58 4.93 4.31
CA GLY A 350 35.00 6.02 5.06
C GLY A 350 33.48 5.92 5.11
N PHE A 351 32.89 6.63 6.07
CA PHE A 351 31.44 6.70 6.22
C PHE A 351 31.01 8.11 6.58
N VAL A 352 29.73 8.40 6.36
CA VAL A 352 29.07 9.64 6.78
C VAL A 352 27.62 9.33 7.15
N SER A 353 27.11 10.00 8.17
CA SER A 353 25.68 10.05 8.45
C SER A 353 25.09 11.37 7.91
N THR A 354 23.92 11.29 7.28
CA THR A 354 23.19 12.48 6.80
C THR A 354 21.69 12.24 6.86
N TYR A 355 20.91 13.31 6.95
CA TYR A 355 19.46 13.23 6.78
C TYR A 355 19.10 13.31 5.29
N LEU A 356 18.33 12.35 4.80
CA LEU A 356 17.83 12.33 3.42
C LEU A 356 16.32 12.59 3.42
N ASN A 357 15.87 13.42 2.48
CA ASN A 357 14.45 13.63 2.18
C ASN A 357 14.02 12.75 1.00
N THR A 358 12.72 12.51 0.85
CA THR A 358 12.17 11.87 -0.36
C THR A 358 12.58 12.64 -1.62
N GLY A 359 13.17 11.92 -2.58
CA GLY A 359 13.75 12.46 -3.81
C GLY A 359 15.24 12.83 -3.75
N ASP A 360 15.87 12.84 -2.56
CA ASP A 360 17.33 13.07 -2.46
C ASP A 360 18.11 11.93 -3.10
N ASN A 361 19.17 12.29 -3.84
CA ASN A 361 20.06 11.34 -4.50
C ASN A 361 21.39 11.23 -3.74
N VAL A 362 21.83 10.01 -3.43
CA VAL A 362 23.18 9.73 -2.94
C VAL A 362 24.01 9.14 -4.07
N THR A 363 25.20 9.69 -4.28
CA THR A 363 26.15 9.20 -5.30
C THR A 363 27.56 9.11 -4.73
N VAL A 364 28.34 8.17 -5.26
CA VAL A 364 29.79 8.12 -5.08
C VAL A 364 30.42 8.53 -6.40
N THR A 365 31.41 9.41 -6.37
CA THR A 365 31.97 10.03 -7.58
C THR A 365 33.48 10.12 -7.51
N ALA A 366 34.15 9.87 -8.63
CA ALA A 366 35.61 9.93 -8.71
C ALA A 366 36.08 11.40 -8.65
N ALA A 367 37.02 11.72 -7.77
CA ALA A 367 37.64 13.05 -7.70
C ALA A 367 38.96 13.12 -8.48
N THR A 368 39.61 11.97 -8.66
CA THR A 368 40.73 11.72 -9.58
C THR A 368 40.30 10.66 -10.60
N SER A 369 41.13 10.35 -11.60
CA SER A 369 40.94 9.11 -12.35
C SER A 369 41.32 7.91 -11.47
N LEU A 370 40.59 6.80 -11.59
CA LEU A 370 40.72 5.62 -10.72
C LEU A 370 40.75 4.33 -11.55
N SER A 371 41.48 3.32 -11.05
CA SER A 371 41.41 1.94 -11.53
C SER A 371 40.84 1.10 -10.40
N ILE A 372 39.51 1.06 -10.33
CA ILE A 372 38.75 0.43 -9.25
C ILE A 372 38.90 -1.09 -9.37
N TYR A 373 39.35 -1.72 -8.29
CA TYR A 373 39.38 -3.17 -8.21
C TYR A 373 38.07 -3.70 -7.63
N GLY A 374 37.33 -4.43 -8.46
CA GLY A 374 36.04 -5.04 -8.12
C GLY A 374 36.05 -6.57 -8.19
N HIS A 375 37.23 -7.21 -8.15
CA HIS A 375 37.28 -8.65 -7.87
C HIS A 375 36.98 -8.87 -6.38
N HIS A 376 36.54 -10.07 -6.02
CA HIS A 376 36.28 -10.52 -4.63
C HIS A 376 35.48 -9.58 -3.70
N ASP A 377 34.74 -8.62 -4.27
CA ASP A 377 33.96 -7.63 -3.53
C ASP A 377 34.81 -6.65 -2.68
N ASP A 378 36.04 -6.35 -3.13
CA ASP A 378 36.97 -5.46 -2.42
C ASP A 378 36.56 -3.97 -2.41
N SER A 379 35.63 -3.58 -3.29
CA SER A 379 35.12 -2.20 -3.41
C SER A 379 33.60 -2.18 -3.32
N CYS A 380 33.03 -1.70 -2.21
CA CYS A 380 31.58 -1.72 -1.95
C CYS A 380 31.05 -0.41 -1.35
N LEU A 381 29.79 -0.12 -1.66
CA LEU A 381 28.95 0.93 -1.11
C LEU A 381 27.82 0.27 -0.30
N THR A 382 27.67 0.73 0.95
CA THR A 382 26.56 0.41 1.83
C THR A 382 25.80 1.69 2.18
N ILE A 383 24.48 1.68 2.02
CA ILE A 383 23.58 2.75 2.45
C ILE A 383 22.49 2.12 3.30
N ALA A 384 22.27 2.60 4.52
CA ALA A 384 21.23 2.10 5.40
C ALA A 384 20.56 3.23 6.19
N LYS A 385 19.23 3.17 6.30
CA LYS A 385 18.45 4.04 7.18
C LYS A 385 18.66 3.61 8.64
N LEU A 386 18.97 4.57 9.49
CA LEU A 386 18.97 4.40 10.94
C LEU A 386 17.51 4.57 11.43
N ASN A 387 17.12 3.74 12.40
CA ASN A 387 15.79 3.76 13.02
C ASN A 387 15.77 4.65 14.26
#